data_AF-M1ZDX1-F1
#
_entry.id   AF-M1ZDX1-F1
#
_cell.length_a   1.000
_cell.length_b   1.000
_cell.length_c   1.000
_cell.angle_alpha   90.00
_cell.angle_beta   90.00
_cell.angle_gamma   90.00
#
_symmetry.space_group_name_H-M   'P 1'
#
loop_
_entity.id
_entity.type
_entity.pdbx_description
1 polymer ?
#
loop_
_entity_poly.entity_id
_entity_poly.type
_entity_poly.pdbx_seq_one_letter_code
_entity_poly.pdbx_strand_id
1 'polypeptide(L)'
;MNDSPPQRNPKAPGNPAQKRAVRQTAPQTQAAGRERRSADKLRTLVNKILSSNSITRTLFELIGEFRELFDADKVTVFAIDRPKRQLFSRNFKDNQVEEIRVDISPKSLAGFVAASGRTLNILNAYDGKELNRIHPELTLEKSFDEKLGYKTKSVLVVALPHNRKMMGVLQVINKRGKPHFTDQDVRLAKELASTLGHAIVKMQTEIIDEKIQATSHAIHSAGTLDEILMELKMPILQLFDCRLAVIYALDPAKKELFAKLKTGGGESEVRCALGPATLPGCVAIEKRILNVKTCMTRWSWWNTTLR
;
A
#
# COMPACT_ATOMS: atom_id res chain seq x y z
N MET A 1 -57.82 -85.17 -2.04
CA MET A 1 -56.46 -85.28 -2.63
C MET A 1 -55.57 -84.35 -1.84
N ASN A 2 -54.58 -84.92 -1.16
CA ASN A 2 -53.64 -84.25 -0.26
C ASN A 2 -52.57 -83.51 -1.07
N ASP A 3 -52.38 -82.22 -0.80
CA ASP A 3 -51.15 -81.50 -1.15
C ASP A 3 -50.44 -81.12 0.14
N SER A 4 -49.28 -81.73 0.38
CA SER A 4 -48.33 -81.31 1.42
C SER A 4 -47.18 -80.55 0.75
N PRO A 5 -46.87 -79.31 1.17
CA PRO A 5 -45.75 -78.55 0.62
C PRO A 5 -44.40 -78.94 1.25
N PRO A 6 -43.27 -78.74 0.54
CA PRO A 6 -41.95 -79.15 1.01
C PRO A 6 -41.33 -78.20 2.05
N GLN A 7 -40.35 -78.77 2.75
CA GLN A 7 -39.71 -78.33 3.99
C GLN A 7 -39.01 -76.95 3.95
N ARG A 8 -39.03 -76.31 5.12
CA ARG A 8 -38.41 -75.03 5.46
C ARG A 8 -36.94 -75.24 5.85
N ASN A 9 -35.99 -74.65 5.11
CA ASN A 9 -34.62 -74.48 5.60
C ASN A 9 -34.48 -73.13 6.34
N PRO A 10 -33.79 -73.07 7.49
CA PRO A 10 -33.66 -71.84 8.28
C PRO A 10 -32.66 -70.87 7.63
N LYS A 11 -33.09 -69.63 7.39
CA LYS A 11 -32.20 -68.50 7.09
C LYS A 11 -31.40 -68.16 8.35
N ALA A 12 -30.07 -68.23 8.24
CA ALA A 12 -29.15 -67.75 9.28
C ALA A 12 -29.35 -66.24 9.54
N PRO A 13 -29.20 -65.76 10.80
CA PRO A 13 -29.32 -64.34 11.11
C PRO A 13 -28.14 -63.56 10.52
N GLY A 14 -28.45 -62.53 9.73
CA GLY A 14 -27.46 -61.59 9.20
C GLY A 14 -26.74 -60.85 10.32
N ASN A 15 -25.41 -60.89 10.28
CA ASN A 15 -24.50 -60.25 11.22
C ASN A 15 -24.68 -58.71 11.23
N PRO A 16 -24.92 -58.05 12.39
CA PRO A 16 -25.11 -56.59 12.47
C PRO A 16 -23.87 -55.74 12.13
N ALA A 17 -22.71 -56.35 11.89
CA ALA A 17 -21.42 -55.66 11.80
C ALA A 17 -21.16 -54.89 10.49
N GLN A 18 -22.00 -55.00 9.45
CA GLN A 18 -21.69 -54.42 8.12
C GLN A 18 -22.33 -53.05 7.82
N LYS A 19 -23.09 -52.43 8.74
CA LYS A 19 -23.70 -51.10 8.50
C LYS A 19 -22.94 -49.90 9.08
N ARG A 20 -21.68 -50.07 9.53
CA ARG A 20 -20.96 -49.03 10.28
C ARG A 20 -19.66 -48.50 9.66
N ALA A 21 -19.45 -48.67 8.35
CA ALA A 21 -18.20 -48.26 7.68
C ALA A 21 -18.36 -47.24 6.54
N VAL A 22 -19.42 -46.42 6.54
CA VAL A 22 -19.57 -45.32 5.55
C VAL A 22 -20.02 -44.04 6.25
N ARG A 23 -19.15 -43.38 7.02
CA ARG A 23 -19.45 -41.98 7.44
C ARG A 23 -18.31 -41.05 7.89
N GLN A 24 -17.02 -41.36 7.71
CA GLN A 24 -15.97 -40.49 8.30
C GLN A 24 -14.80 -40.02 7.40
N THR A 25 -14.80 -40.24 6.08
CA THR A 25 -13.70 -39.78 5.21
C THR A 25 -13.96 -38.48 4.43
N ALA A 26 -15.18 -37.92 4.45
CA ALA A 26 -15.55 -36.76 3.61
C ALA A 26 -14.97 -35.37 4.02
N PRO A 27 -14.75 -35.02 5.31
CA PRO A 27 -14.33 -33.66 5.68
C PRO A 27 -12.90 -33.31 5.25
N GLN A 28 -11.97 -34.28 5.26
CA GLN A 28 -10.55 -34.04 5.01
C GLN A 28 -10.25 -33.80 3.51
N THR A 29 -10.91 -34.52 2.61
CA THR A 29 -10.70 -34.39 1.16
C THR A 29 -11.22 -33.05 0.61
N GLN A 30 -12.31 -32.52 1.19
CA GLN A 30 -12.86 -31.22 0.80
C GLN A 30 -12.02 -30.04 1.32
N ALA A 31 -11.48 -30.16 2.54
CA ALA A 31 -10.57 -29.16 3.11
C ALA A 31 -9.28 -29.04 2.30
N ALA A 32 -8.63 -30.17 2.00
CA ALA A 32 -7.43 -30.22 1.15
C ALA A 32 -7.69 -29.67 -0.27
N GLY A 33 -8.86 -29.98 -0.85
CA GLY A 33 -9.26 -29.43 -2.15
C GLY A 33 -9.55 -27.93 -2.14
N ARG A 34 -10.01 -27.36 -1.01
CA ARG A 34 -10.18 -25.91 -0.86
C ARG A 34 -8.83 -25.21 -0.70
N GLU A 35 -7.94 -25.76 0.12
CA GLU A 35 -6.60 -25.21 0.34
C GLU A 35 -5.80 -25.16 -0.97
N ARG A 36 -5.82 -26.25 -1.75
CA ARG A 36 -5.16 -26.29 -3.06
C ARG A 36 -5.70 -25.23 -4.01
N ARG A 37 -7.03 -25.07 -4.09
CA ARG A 37 -7.67 -24.04 -4.91
C ARG A 37 -7.29 -22.62 -4.48
N SER A 38 -7.21 -22.35 -3.18
CA SER A 38 -6.78 -21.04 -2.68
C SER A 38 -5.31 -20.77 -2.99
N ALA A 39 -4.45 -21.79 -2.89
CA ALA A 39 -3.03 -21.67 -3.27
C ALA A 39 -2.86 -21.40 -4.78
N ASP A 40 -3.61 -22.08 -5.65
CA ASP A 40 -3.58 -21.87 -7.10
C ASP A 40 -4.07 -20.46 -7.48
N LYS A 41 -5.14 -19.99 -6.82
CA LYS A 41 -5.62 -18.60 -6.97
C LYS A 41 -4.56 -17.59 -6.53
N LEU A 42 -3.95 -17.78 -5.36
CA LEU A 42 -2.89 -16.91 -4.86
C LEU A 42 -1.72 -16.83 -5.85
N ARG A 43 -1.28 -17.97 -6.38
CA ARG A 43 -0.17 -18.03 -7.34
C ARG A 43 -0.50 -17.28 -8.63
N THR A 44 -1.74 -17.41 -9.12
CA THR A 44 -2.23 -16.67 -10.28
C THR A 44 -2.19 -15.16 -10.03
N LEU A 45 -2.63 -14.71 -8.86
CA LEU A 45 -2.62 -13.30 -8.48
C LEU A 45 -1.21 -12.74 -8.35
N VAL A 46 -0.31 -13.48 -7.72
CA VAL A 46 1.11 -13.13 -7.61
C VAL A 46 1.71 -12.94 -8.99
N ASN A 47 1.46 -13.87 -9.92
CA ASN A 47 1.96 -13.76 -11.28
C ASN A 47 1.42 -12.52 -12.01
N LYS A 48 0.12 -12.23 -11.90
CA LYS A 48 -0.50 -11.02 -12.48
C LYS A 48 0.16 -9.74 -11.97
N ILE A 49 0.47 -9.68 -10.67
CA ILE A 49 1.16 -8.52 -10.06
C ILE A 49 2.57 -8.38 -10.64
N LEU A 50 3.33 -9.47 -10.66
CA LEU A 50 4.74 -9.45 -11.07
C LEU A 50 4.91 -9.17 -12.57
N SER A 51 3.98 -9.64 -13.41
CA SER A 51 4.03 -9.44 -14.86
C SER A 51 3.32 -8.17 -15.35
N SER A 52 2.78 -7.35 -14.45
CA SER A 52 2.03 -6.16 -14.84
C SER A 52 2.95 -5.07 -15.41
N ASN A 53 2.52 -4.41 -16.49
CA ASN A 53 3.19 -3.23 -17.05
C ASN A 53 2.74 -1.91 -16.41
N SER A 54 1.59 -1.89 -15.74
CA SER A 54 1.08 -0.74 -14.98
C SER A 54 0.48 -1.25 -13.69
N ILE A 55 1.29 -1.20 -12.62
CA ILE A 55 0.87 -1.77 -11.35
C ILE A 55 -0.25 -0.96 -10.71
N THR A 56 -0.30 0.35 -10.97
CA THR A 56 -1.37 1.24 -10.49
C THR A 56 -2.74 0.73 -10.93
N ARG A 57 -2.88 0.39 -12.22
CA ARG A 57 -4.12 -0.16 -12.77
C ARG A 57 -4.38 -1.58 -12.31
N THR A 58 -3.35 -2.44 -12.35
CA THR A 58 -3.49 -3.84 -11.95
C THR A 58 -3.91 -4.00 -10.50
N LEU A 59 -3.36 -3.22 -9.56
CA LEU A 59 -3.77 -3.30 -8.15
C LEU A 59 -5.26 -3.00 -7.97
N PHE A 60 -5.81 -2.05 -8.72
CA PHE A 60 -7.24 -1.73 -8.70
C PHE A 60 -8.10 -2.90 -9.23
N GLU A 61 -7.71 -3.48 -10.35
CA GLU A 61 -8.41 -4.62 -10.98
C GLU A 61 -8.37 -5.87 -10.09
N LEU A 62 -7.26 -6.10 -9.37
CA LEU A 62 -7.09 -7.26 -8.50
C LEU A 62 -7.85 -7.19 -7.17
N ILE A 63 -8.39 -6.04 -6.77
CA ILE A 63 -9.13 -5.93 -5.49
C ILE A 63 -10.32 -6.88 -5.47
N GLY A 64 -11.05 -7.01 -6.57
CA GLY A 64 -12.15 -7.97 -6.69
C GLY A 64 -11.66 -9.40 -6.47
N GLU A 65 -10.54 -9.77 -7.09
CA GLU A 65 -9.98 -11.11 -6.94
C GLU A 65 -9.42 -11.37 -5.52
N PHE A 66 -8.86 -10.37 -4.85
CA PHE A 66 -8.47 -10.49 -3.44
C PHE A 66 -9.67 -10.70 -2.53
N ARG A 67 -10.79 -10.00 -2.77
CA ARG A 67 -12.05 -10.23 -2.03
C ARG A 67 -12.52 -11.67 -2.19
N GLU A 68 -12.41 -12.24 -3.39
CA GLU A 68 -12.75 -13.63 -3.65
C GLU A 68 -11.73 -14.63 -3.10
N LEU A 69 -10.43 -14.28 -3.06
CA LEU A 69 -9.39 -15.12 -2.44
C LEU A 69 -9.65 -15.29 -0.94
N PHE A 70 -10.01 -14.20 -0.25
CA PHE A 70 -10.21 -14.19 1.20
C PHE A 70 -11.68 -14.41 1.61
N ASP A 71 -12.59 -14.67 0.68
CA ASP A 71 -14.04 -14.66 0.90
C ASP A 71 -14.47 -13.46 1.77
N ALA A 72 -14.11 -12.24 1.40
CA ALA A 72 -14.26 -11.05 2.23
C ALA A 72 -15.24 -10.02 1.64
N ASP A 73 -15.87 -9.23 2.49
CA ASP A 73 -16.73 -8.13 2.04
C ASP A 73 -15.91 -7.00 1.43
N LYS A 74 -14.80 -6.58 2.06
CA LYS A 74 -13.95 -5.49 1.58
C LYS A 74 -12.47 -5.84 1.72
N VAL A 75 -11.68 -5.35 0.76
CA VAL A 75 -10.21 -5.42 0.78
C VAL A 75 -9.64 -4.05 0.46
N THR A 76 -8.71 -3.59 1.27
CA THR A 76 -8.03 -2.31 1.11
C THR A 76 -6.52 -2.52 1.19
N VAL A 77 -5.80 -2.03 0.17
CA VAL A 77 -4.35 -2.00 0.13
C VAL A 77 -3.92 -0.56 0.36
N PHE A 78 -3.28 -0.28 1.48
CA PHE A 78 -2.77 1.04 1.81
C PHE A 78 -1.27 1.13 1.52
N ALA A 79 -0.84 2.23 0.93
CA ALA A 79 0.57 2.61 0.84
C ALA A 79 0.90 3.66 1.91
N ILE A 80 2.17 3.75 2.31
CA ILE A 80 2.64 4.76 3.26
C ILE A 80 3.01 6.07 2.53
N ASP A 81 2.39 7.16 2.98
CA ASP A 81 2.79 8.54 2.74
C ASP A 81 3.73 8.96 3.89
N ARG A 82 5.04 8.87 3.64
CA ARG A 82 6.07 9.12 4.68
C ARG A 82 6.08 10.57 5.17
N PRO A 83 6.02 11.60 4.28
CA PRO A 83 6.02 13.00 4.71
C PRO A 83 4.87 13.31 5.67
N LYS A 84 3.66 12.81 5.39
CA LYS A 84 2.48 13.03 6.24
C LYS A 84 2.33 12.04 7.38
N ARG A 85 3.18 10.99 7.43
CA ARG A 85 3.08 9.86 8.38
C ARG A 85 1.69 9.21 8.37
N GLN A 86 1.15 9.03 7.17
CA GLN A 86 -0.20 8.50 6.94
C GLN A 86 -0.15 7.27 6.04
N LEU A 87 -1.15 6.42 6.19
CA LEU A 87 -1.56 5.45 5.18
C LEU A 87 -2.53 6.14 4.22
N PHE A 88 -2.42 5.83 2.94
CA PHE A 88 -3.40 6.24 1.95
C PHE A 88 -3.78 5.07 1.04
N SER A 89 -5.02 5.08 0.57
CA SER A 89 -5.47 4.17 -0.47
C SER A 89 -6.42 4.86 -1.43
N ARG A 90 -6.23 4.60 -2.73
CA ARG A 90 -7.13 4.98 -3.83
C ARG A 90 -7.84 3.78 -4.45
N ASN A 91 -7.67 2.61 -3.84
CA ASN A 91 -8.27 1.37 -4.32
C ASN A 91 -9.77 1.26 -3.93
N PHE A 92 -10.27 2.23 -3.17
CA PHE A 92 -11.66 2.33 -2.77
C PHE A 92 -12.37 3.32 -3.70
N LYS A 93 -13.31 2.85 -4.50
CA LYS A 93 -14.26 3.70 -5.23
C LYS A 93 -15.65 3.42 -4.70
N ASP A 94 -16.10 4.29 -3.80
CA ASP A 94 -17.50 4.55 -3.54
C ASP A 94 -17.78 5.95 -4.08
N ASN A 95 -19.01 6.25 -4.50
CA ASN A 95 -19.37 7.46 -5.27
C ASN A 95 -19.05 8.80 -4.54
N GLN A 96 -18.57 8.75 -3.29
CA GLN A 96 -18.26 9.91 -2.45
C GLN A 96 -16.81 9.97 -1.95
N VAL A 97 -15.98 8.92 -2.11
CA VAL A 97 -14.63 8.87 -1.51
C VAL A 97 -13.60 8.39 -2.54
N GLU A 98 -12.73 9.31 -2.97
CA GLU A 98 -11.64 9.03 -3.92
C GLU A 98 -10.36 8.50 -3.24
N GLU A 99 -10.11 8.90 -2.00
CA GLU A 99 -8.92 8.52 -1.24
C GLU A 99 -9.27 8.36 0.24
N ILE A 100 -8.87 7.24 0.83
CA ILE A 100 -8.94 7.01 2.28
C ILE A 100 -7.57 7.31 2.87
N ARG A 101 -7.52 8.11 3.93
CA ARG A 101 -6.31 8.38 4.71
C ARG A 101 -6.48 7.97 6.16
N VAL A 102 -5.45 7.36 6.72
CA VAL A 102 -5.40 6.90 8.12
C VAL A 102 -4.05 7.25 8.73
N ASP A 103 -4.02 7.85 9.91
CA ASP A 103 -2.76 8.16 10.60
C ASP A 103 -2.02 6.89 11.03
N ILE A 104 -0.69 6.88 10.89
CA ILE A 104 0.15 5.81 11.42
C ILE A 104 0.29 6.01 12.92
N SER A 105 -0.65 5.43 13.67
CA SER A 105 -0.74 5.52 15.13
C SER A 105 -1.37 4.25 15.69
N PRO A 106 -1.24 3.97 17.00
CA PRO A 106 -1.93 2.84 17.61
C PRO A 106 -3.46 3.00 17.68
N LYS A 107 -4.02 4.17 17.29
CA LYS A 107 -5.45 4.49 17.41
C LYS A 107 -6.32 3.95 16.27
N SER A 108 -5.77 3.14 15.38
CA SER A 108 -6.51 2.44 14.34
C SER A 108 -5.89 1.08 14.06
N LEU A 109 -6.67 0.13 13.53
CA LEU A 109 -6.16 -1.20 13.19
C LEU A 109 -5.05 -1.14 12.13
N ALA A 110 -5.28 -0.41 11.05
CA ALA A 110 -4.31 -0.23 9.97
C ALA A 110 -3.06 0.53 10.44
N GLY A 111 -3.25 1.64 11.16
CA GLY A 111 -2.16 2.46 11.71
C GLY A 111 -1.29 1.69 12.69
N PHE A 112 -1.89 0.86 13.55
CA PHE A 112 -1.18 0.02 14.50
C PHE A 112 -0.27 -1.00 13.79
N VAL A 113 -0.77 -1.67 12.75
CA VAL A 113 0.04 -2.61 11.96
C VAL A 113 1.13 -1.86 11.20
N ALA A 114 0.85 -0.67 10.66
CA ALA A 114 1.84 0.17 10.00
C ALA A 114 2.98 0.59 10.94
N ALA A 115 2.66 0.90 12.20
CA ALA A 115 3.62 1.31 13.21
C ALA A 115 4.43 0.13 13.80
N SER A 116 3.77 -1.00 14.06
CA SER A 116 4.36 -2.13 14.79
C SER A 116 4.85 -3.29 13.92
N GLY A 117 4.36 -3.39 12.68
CA GLY A 117 4.55 -4.55 11.81
C GLY A 117 3.81 -5.83 12.26
N ARG A 118 3.09 -5.79 13.39
CA ARG A 118 2.40 -6.96 13.96
C ARG A 118 1.08 -7.20 13.24
N THR A 119 0.90 -8.39 12.67
CA THR A 119 -0.39 -8.81 12.09
C THR A 119 -1.51 -8.80 13.14
N LEU A 120 -2.69 -8.32 12.76
CA LEU A 120 -3.92 -8.40 13.55
C LEU A 120 -4.92 -9.33 12.86
N ASN A 121 -5.56 -10.21 13.63
CA ASN A 121 -6.72 -10.99 13.19
C ASN A 121 -7.82 -10.83 14.26
N ILE A 122 -8.68 -9.84 14.04
CA ILE A 122 -9.71 -9.39 14.98
C ILE A 122 -11.02 -10.11 14.67
N LEU A 123 -11.64 -10.69 15.70
CA LEU A 123 -12.92 -11.39 15.62
C LEU A 123 -14.08 -10.38 15.55
N ASN A 124 -14.04 -9.36 16.40
CA ASN A 124 -15.04 -8.30 16.44
C ASN A 124 -14.39 -6.93 16.75
N ALA A 125 -14.25 -6.08 15.74
CA ALA A 125 -13.64 -4.76 15.86
C ALA A 125 -14.42 -3.78 16.76
N TYR A 126 -15.68 -4.07 17.11
CA TYR A 126 -16.43 -3.29 18.10
C TYR A 126 -16.22 -3.79 19.54
N ASP A 127 -15.55 -4.93 19.75
CA ASP A 127 -15.21 -5.42 21.08
C ASP A 127 -13.98 -4.70 21.63
N GLY A 128 -14.22 -3.66 22.43
CA GLY A 128 -13.15 -2.91 23.08
C GLY A 128 -12.27 -3.76 24.01
N LYS A 129 -12.77 -4.87 24.57
CA LYS A 129 -11.94 -5.76 25.40
C LYS A 129 -10.96 -6.55 24.54
N GLU A 130 -11.38 -7.00 23.36
CA GLU A 130 -10.50 -7.66 22.40
C GLU A 130 -9.37 -6.72 21.96
N LEU A 131 -9.71 -5.47 21.59
CA LEU A 131 -8.72 -4.48 21.17
C LEU A 131 -7.76 -4.08 22.29
N ASN A 132 -8.28 -3.83 23.50
CA ASN A 132 -7.46 -3.43 24.65
C ASN A 132 -6.44 -4.50 25.07
N ARG A 133 -6.73 -5.80 24.86
CA ARG A 133 -5.77 -6.89 25.10
C ARG A 133 -4.57 -6.82 24.16
N ILE A 134 -4.73 -6.20 22.99
CA ILE A 134 -3.66 -6.06 21.99
C ILE A 134 -2.85 -4.79 22.28
N HIS A 135 -3.54 -3.66 22.49
CA HIS A 135 -2.94 -2.38 22.87
C HIS A 135 -4.01 -1.44 23.46
N PRO A 136 -3.72 -0.69 24.54
CA PRO A 136 -4.72 0.12 25.25
C PRO A 136 -5.31 1.28 24.43
N GLU A 137 -4.58 1.80 23.44
CA GLU A 137 -5.07 2.86 22.55
C GLU A 137 -5.75 2.31 21.27
N LEU A 138 -5.75 0.99 21.06
CA LEU A 138 -6.28 0.41 19.83
C LEU A 138 -7.79 0.51 19.79
N THR A 139 -8.30 1.20 18.79
CA THR A 139 -9.74 1.37 18.59
C THR A 139 -10.11 1.16 17.12
N LEU A 140 -11.39 0.87 16.88
CA LEU A 140 -11.99 0.93 15.55
C LEU A 140 -12.38 2.38 15.24
N GLU A 141 -11.93 2.89 14.11
CA GLU A 141 -12.34 4.20 13.61
C GLU A 141 -13.75 4.13 13.02
N LYS A 142 -14.75 4.44 13.85
CA LYS A 142 -16.18 4.30 13.51
C LYS A 142 -16.68 5.30 12.47
N SER A 143 -15.99 6.42 12.29
CA SER A 143 -16.38 7.50 11.39
C SER A 143 -16.54 7.02 9.94
N PHE A 144 -15.70 6.08 9.49
CA PHE A 144 -15.80 5.48 8.16
C PHE A 144 -17.02 4.57 8.02
N ASP A 145 -17.29 3.76 9.02
CA ASP A 145 -18.47 2.88 9.07
C ASP A 145 -19.77 3.70 9.03
N GLU A 146 -19.84 4.77 9.82
CA GLU A 146 -20.99 5.69 9.87
C GLU A 146 -21.20 6.42 8.53
N LYS A 147 -20.14 6.96 7.93
CA LYS A 147 -20.21 7.67 6.64
C LYS A 147 -20.61 6.75 5.49
N LEU A 148 -20.15 5.50 5.50
CA LEU A 148 -20.36 4.55 4.42
C LEU A 148 -21.55 3.60 4.67
N GLY A 149 -22.30 3.79 5.76
CA GLY A 149 -23.40 2.89 6.14
C GLY A 149 -22.96 1.43 6.30
N TYR A 150 -21.73 1.22 6.75
CA TYR A 150 -21.06 -0.08 6.78
C TYR A 150 -20.76 -0.50 8.22
N LYS A 151 -20.62 -1.81 8.48
CA LYS A 151 -20.26 -2.33 9.81
C LYS A 151 -19.07 -3.26 9.73
N THR A 152 -17.95 -2.81 10.29
CA THR A 152 -16.70 -3.54 10.40
C THR A 152 -16.75 -4.49 11.59
N LYS A 153 -16.80 -5.80 11.33
CA LYS A 153 -16.86 -6.86 12.35
C LYS A 153 -15.55 -7.62 12.44
N SER A 154 -15.26 -8.55 11.53
CA SER A 154 -13.98 -9.27 11.54
C SER A 154 -12.96 -8.57 10.67
N VAL A 155 -11.71 -8.46 11.12
CA VAL A 155 -10.67 -7.71 10.40
C VAL A 155 -9.34 -8.43 10.46
N LEU A 156 -8.77 -8.72 9.29
CA LEU A 156 -7.40 -9.19 9.14
C LEU A 156 -6.54 -8.07 8.57
N VAL A 157 -5.49 -7.68 9.29
CA VAL A 157 -4.53 -6.66 8.85
C VAL A 157 -3.13 -7.23 8.85
N VAL A 158 -2.45 -7.19 7.71
CA VAL A 158 -1.05 -7.63 7.56
C VAL A 158 -0.17 -6.51 7.02
N ALA A 159 1.07 -6.50 7.50
CA ALA A 159 2.08 -5.58 7.02
C ALA A 159 2.55 -5.96 5.61
N LEU A 160 2.88 -4.97 4.78
CA LEU A 160 3.44 -5.15 3.43
C LEU A 160 4.90 -4.68 3.39
N PRO A 161 5.86 -5.54 3.78
CA PRO A 161 7.27 -5.18 3.77
C PRO A 161 7.89 -5.34 2.38
N HIS A 162 8.89 -4.52 2.09
CA HIS A 162 9.81 -4.70 0.96
C HIS A 162 11.23 -4.30 1.37
N ASN A 163 12.23 -5.15 1.13
CA ASN A 163 13.63 -4.90 1.50
C ASN A 163 13.82 -4.37 2.94
N ARG A 164 13.16 -5.03 3.90
CA ARG A 164 13.14 -4.67 5.35
C ARG A 164 12.53 -3.29 5.66
N LYS A 165 11.91 -2.62 4.69
CA LYS A 165 11.15 -1.39 4.89
C LYS A 165 9.67 -1.68 4.84
N MET A 166 8.93 -1.04 5.75
CA MET A 166 7.47 -1.06 5.71
C MET A 166 6.98 -0.18 4.55
N MET A 167 6.21 -0.75 3.63
CA MET A 167 5.70 -0.03 2.45
C MET A 167 4.21 0.28 2.56
N GLY A 168 3.45 -0.53 3.31
CA GLY A 168 1.99 -0.42 3.35
C GLY A 168 1.36 -1.48 4.24
N VAL A 169 0.02 -1.55 4.23
CA VAL A 169 -0.76 -2.60 4.91
C VAL A 169 -1.84 -3.13 3.99
N LEU A 170 -2.13 -4.44 4.09
CA LEU A 170 -3.31 -5.05 3.51
C LEU A 170 -4.33 -5.24 4.64
N GLN A 171 -5.52 -4.69 4.45
CA GLN A 171 -6.66 -4.83 5.35
C GLN A 171 -7.79 -5.57 4.64
N VAL A 172 -8.27 -6.63 5.26
CA VAL A 172 -9.36 -7.49 4.78
C VAL A 172 -10.46 -7.45 5.83
N ILE A 173 -11.68 -7.10 5.42
CA ILE A 173 -12.80 -6.81 6.33
C ILE A 173 -13.96 -7.75 6.04
N ASN A 174 -14.55 -8.25 7.12
CA ASN A 174 -15.70 -9.15 7.22
C ASN A 174 -15.55 -10.42 6.39
N LYS A 175 -15.20 -11.52 7.06
CA LYS A 175 -15.23 -12.85 6.43
C LYS A 175 -16.67 -13.23 6.07
N ARG A 176 -16.88 -13.69 4.84
CA ARG A 176 -18.13 -14.24 4.33
C ARG A 176 -18.23 -15.73 4.64
N GLY A 177 -19.43 -16.18 4.99
CA GLY A 177 -19.72 -17.57 5.31
C GLY A 177 -19.11 -18.10 6.63
N LYS A 178 -18.32 -17.30 7.35
CA LYS A 178 -17.73 -17.60 8.66
C LYS A 178 -17.67 -16.34 9.52
N PRO A 179 -17.67 -16.44 10.85
CA PRO A 179 -17.64 -15.26 11.73
C PRO A 179 -16.33 -14.46 11.64
N HIS A 180 -15.20 -15.11 11.35
CA HIS A 180 -13.87 -14.49 11.33
C HIS A 180 -12.90 -15.19 10.38
N PHE A 181 -11.76 -14.55 10.11
CA PHE A 181 -10.67 -15.13 9.31
C PHE A 181 -9.98 -16.26 10.06
N THR A 182 -9.62 -17.30 9.30
CA THR A 182 -8.93 -18.50 9.78
C THR A 182 -7.42 -18.35 9.70
N ASP A 183 -6.67 -19.24 10.34
CA ASP A 183 -5.20 -19.26 10.23
C ASP A 183 -4.71 -19.47 8.79
N GLN A 184 -5.49 -20.16 7.97
CA GLN A 184 -5.20 -20.30 6.55
C GLN A 184 -5.32 -18.97 5.81
N ASP A 185 -6.35 -18.17 6.11
CA ASP A 185 -6.50 -16.82 5.54
C ASP A 185 -5.31 -15.93 5.96
N VAL A 186 -4.85 -16.04 7.22
CA VAL A 186 -3.66 -15.33 7.73
C VAL A 186 -2.40 -15.74 6.98
N ARG A 187 -2.20 -17.04 6.71
CA ARG A 187 -1.04 -17.54 5.93
C ARG A 187 -1.07 -17.00 4.50
N LEU A 188 -2.20 -17.11 3.81
CA LEU A 188 -2.36 -16.59 2.45
C LEU A 188 -2.09 -15.08 2.38
N ALA A 189 -2.59 -14.31 3.34
CA ALA A 189 -2.36 -12.86 3.39
C ALA A 189 -0.87 -12.52 3.60
N LYS A 190 -0.17 -13.27 4.46
CA LYS A 190 1.28 -13.10 4.68
C LYS A 190 2.11 -13.50 3.46
N GLU A 191 1.73 -14.55 2.75
CA GLU A 191 2.40 -14.97 1.50
C GLU A 191 2.26 -13.89 0.41
N LEU A 192 1.04 -13.34 0.25
CA LEU A 192 0.77 -12.24 -0.68
C LEU A 192 1.48 -10.93 -0.30
N ALA A 193 1.77 -10.72 0.99
CA ALA A 193 2.25 -9.45 1.52
C ALA A 193 3.57 -8.97 0.90
N SER A 194 4.51 -9.88 0.65
CA SER A 194 5.82 -9.54 0.06
C SER A 194 5.68 -9.04 -1.38
N THR A 195 4.83 -9.68 -2.17
CA THR A 195 4.51 -9.32 -3.55
C THR A 195 3.79 -7.98 -3.61
N LEU A 196 2.82 -7.74 -2.72
CA LEU A 196 2.15 -6.44 -2.63
C LEU A 196 3.10 -5.32 -2.15
N GLY A 197 4.04 -5.62 -1.26
CA GLY A 197 5.08 -4.67 -0.86
C GLY A 197 5.95 -4.22 -2.05
N HIS A 198 6.35 -5.17 -2.91
CA HIS A 198 7.05 -4.86 -4.16
C HIS A 198 6.17 -4.06 -5.14
N ALA A 199 4.90 -4.44 -5.29
CA ALA A 199 3.94 -3.74 -6.13
C ALA A 199 3.79 -2.26 -5.74
N ILE A 200 3.72 -1.96 -4.44
CA ILE A 200 3.64 -0.57 -3.94
C ILE A 200 4.89 0.22 -4.33
N VAL A 201 6.08 -0.37 -4.24
CA VAL A 201 7.32 0.30 -4.67
C VAL A 201 7.28 0.60 -6.16
N LYS A 202 6.90 -0.40 -6.97
CA LYS A 202 6.76 -0.21 -8.42
C LYS A 202 5.74 0.88 -8.76
N MET A 203 4.64 0.96 -8.02
CA MET A 203 3.59 1.98 -8.18
C MET A 203 4.13 3.38 -7.90
N GLN A 204 4.92 3.52 -6.83
CA GLN A 204 5.57 4.79 -6.51
C GLN A 204 6.56 5.21 -7.59
N THR A 205 7.31 4.28 -8.17
CA THR A 205 8.20 4.54 -9.30
C THR A 205 7.43 5.00 -10.54
N GLU A 206 6.35 4.29 -10.92
CA GLU A 206 5.50 4.68 -12.06
C GLU A 206 4.95 6.11 -11.91
N ILE A 207 4.46 6.47 -10.72
CA ILE A 207 3.96 7.82 -10.43
C ILE A 207 5.06 8.89 -10.57
N ILE A 208 6.29 8.57 -10.15
CA ILE A 208 7.43 9.48 -10.30
C ILE A 208 7.80 9.64 -11.77
N ASP A 209 7.85 8.55 -12.53
CA ASP A 209 8.19 8.55 -13.95
C ASP A 209 7.15 9.34 -14.76
N GLU A 210 5.85 9.16 -14.50
CA GLU A 210 4.77 9.95 -15.11
C GLU A 210 4.95 11.45 -14.87
N LYS A 211 5.30 11.86 -13.64
CA LYS A 211 5.57 13.26 -13.32
C LYS A 211 6.79 13.79 -14.08
N ILE A 212 7.86 13.00 -14.17
CA ILE A 212 9.06 13.37 -14.92
C ILE A 212 8.72 13.57 -16.39
N GLN A 213 7.99 12.64 -17.00
CA GLN A 213 7.58 12.74 -18.41
C GLN A 213 6.68 13.95 -18.65
N ALA A 214 5.67 14.18 -17.81
CA ALA A 214 4.80 15.36 -17.92
C ALA A 214 5.61 16.66 -17.82
N THR A 215 6.57 16.72 -16.90
CA THR A 215 7.47 17.86 -16.74
C THR A 215 8.35 18.05 -17.97
N SER A 216 8.91 16.97 -18.52
CA SER A 216 9.74 17.01 -19.73
C SER A 216 8.94 17.49 -20.95
N HIS A 217 7.71 17.02 -21.12
CA HIS A 217 6.82 17.45 -22.19
C HIS A 217 6.48 18.94 -22.10
N ALA A 218 6.20 19.45 -20.88
CA ALA A 218 5.96 20.86 -20.64
C ALA A 218 7.17 21.71 -21.08
N ILE A 219 8.38 21.33 -20.63
CA ILE A 219 9.63 22.00 -21.02
C ILE A 219 9.83 22.04 -22.54
N HIS A 220 9.59 20.92 -23.24
CA HIS A 220 9.77 20.86 -24.70
C HIS A 220 8.71 21.61 -25.49
N SER A 221 7.53 21.84 -24.91
CA SER A 221 6.41 22.52 -25.57
C SER A 221 6.40 24.03 -25.33
N ALA A 222 7.07 24.50 -24.28
CA ALA A 222 7.21 25.90 -23.98
C ALA A 222 7.99 26.63 -25.09
N GLY A 223 7.49 27.80 -25.50
CA GLY A 223 8.08 28.61 -26.56
C GLY A 223 9.20 29.53 -26.08
N THR A 224 9.27 29.79 -24.77
CA THR A 224 10.26 30.70 -24.17
C THR A 224 10.87 30.15 -22.89
N LEU A 225 12.05 30.66 -22.51
CA LEU A 225 12.70 30.29 -21.25
C LEU A 225 11.82 30.66 -20.04
N ASP A 226 11.15 31.80 -20.06
CA ASP A 226 10.32 32.24 -18.94
C ASP A 226 9.10 31.33 -18.73
N GLU A 227 8.49 30.85 -19.82
CA GLU A 227 7.44 29.83 -19.78
C GLU A 227 7.93 28.52 -19.13
N ILE A 228 9.09 28.01 -19.56
CA ILE A 228 9.72 26.81 -18.96
C ILE A 228 9.89 27.02 -17.45
N LEU A 229 10.45 28.16 -17.04
CA LEU A 229 10.72 28.45 -15.63
C LEU A 229 9.42 28.53 -14.83
N MET A 230 8.33 29.07 -15.39
CA MET A 230 7.02 29.08 -14.74
C MET A 230 6.42 27.67 -14.60
N GLU A 231 6.45 26.87 -15.67
CA GLU A 231 5.90 25.51 -15.68
C GLU A 231 6.64 24.57 -14.73
N LEU A 232 7.96 24.74 -14.58
CA LEU A 232 8.81 23.95 -13.70
C LEU A 232 8.59 24.18 -12.21
N LYS A 233 7.91 25.28 -11.82
CA LYS A 233 7.77 25.67 -10.41
C LYS A 233 7.21 24.56 -9.53
N MET A 234 6.00 24.10 -9.86
CA MET A 234 5.29 23.11 -9.06
C MET A 234 5.85 21.68 -9.22
N PRO A 235 6.19 21.21 -10.44
CA PRO A 235 6.73 19.87 -10.61
C PRO A 235 8.02 19.62 -9.83
N ILE A 236 8.96 20.57 -9.81
CA ILE A 236 10.22 20.42 -9.07
C ILE A 236 9.95 20.33 -7.56
N LEU A 237 9.08 21.20 -7.02
CA LEU A 237 8.70 21.15 -5.60
C LEU A 237 8.12 19.77 -5.22
N GLN A 238 7.24 19.24 -6.06
CA GLN A 238 6.58 17.94 -5.82
C GLN A 238 7.49 16.74 -6.04
N LEU A 239 8.40 16.79 -7.01
CA LEU A 239 9.32 15.69 -7.33
C LEU A 239 10.34 15.49 -6.21
N PHE A 240 10.84 16.60 -5.65
CA PHE A 240 11.85 16.59 -4.59
C PHE A 240 11.26 16.71 -3.18
N ASP A 241 9.93 16.80 -3.05
CA ASP A 241 9.23 17.07 -1.79
C ASP A 241 9.86 18.23 -1.00
N CYS A 242 10.19 19.31 -1.72
CA CYS A 242 10.87 20.46 -1.16
C CYS A 242 9.92 21.66 -1.08
N ARG A 243 10.22 22.58 -0.17
CA ARG A 243 9.47 23.83 -0.01
C ARG A 243 9.93 24.93 -0.98
N LEU A 244 11.20 24.86 -1.38
CA LEU A 244 11.86 25.87 -2.20
C LEU A 244 12.85 25.19 -3.12
N ALA A 245 12.83 25.62 -4.37
CA ALA A 245 13.78 25.27 -5.41
C ALA A 245 14.21 26.56 -6.11
N VAL A 246 15.50 26.60 -6.47
CA VAL A 246 16.10 27.73 -7.17
C VAL A 246 16.93 27.22 -8.32
N ILE A 247 16.70 27.75 -9.53
CA ILE A 247 17.51 27.48 -10.71
C ILE A 247 18.42 28.68 -10.95
N TYR A 248 19.72 28.43 -11.02
CA TYR A 248 20.72 29.47 -11.30
C TYR A 248 21.19 29.38 -12.75
N ALA A 249 21.36 30.53 -13.39
CA ALA A 249 22.10 30.68 -14.64
C ALA A 249 23.49 31.24 -14.37
N LEU A 250 24.47 30.84 -15.18
CA LEU A 250 25.83 31.35 -15.12
C LEU A 250 25.98 32.58 -16.02
N ASP A 251 26.50 33.66 -15.46
CA ASP A 251 27.06 34.79 -16.20
C ASP A 251 28.58 34.56 -16.34
N PRO A 252 29.07 34.10 -17.51
CA PRO A 252 30.47 33.80 -17.70
C PRO A 252 31.37 35.05 -17.72
N ALA A 253 30.83 36.22 -18.09
CA ALA A 253 31.59 37.46 -18.14
C ALA A 253 31.89 37.97 -16.72
N LYS A 254 30.90 37.89 -15.83
CA LYS A 254 31.03 38.29 -14.42
C LYS A 254 31.56 37.19 -13.51
N LYS A 255 31.58 35.93 -13.98
CA LYS A 255 31.86 34.73 -13.16
C LYS A 255 30.93 34.64 -11.95
N GLU A 256 29.65 34.89 -12.18
CA GLU A 256 28.61 34.88 -11.15
C GLU A 256 27.44 33.98 -11.56
N LEU A 257 26.73 33.48 -10.56
CA LEU A 257 25.47 32.78 -10.74
C LEU A 257 24.33 33.71 -10.33
N PHE A 258 23.24 33.71 -11.08
CA PHE A 258 22.04 34.48 -10.76
C PHE A 258 20.79 33.62 -10.88
N ALA A 259 19.85 33.80 -9.96
CA ALA A 259 18.63 33.01 -9.90
C ALA A 259 17.70 33.38 -11.06
N LYS A 260 17.36 32.38 -11.89
CA LYS A 260 16.35 32.47 -12.94
C LYS A 260 14.98 31.98 -12.47
N LEU A 261 14.95 31.04 -11.53
CA LEU A 261 13.73 30.55 -10.91
C LEU A 261 13.84 30.61 -9.40
N LYS A 262 12.78 31.04 -8.71
CA LYS A 262 12.60 30.90 -7.25
C LYS A 262 11.17 30.44 -6.95
N THR A 263 11.01 29.30 -6.30
CA THR A 263 9.69 28.75 -5.93
C THR A 263 9.39 29.01 -4.44
N GLY A 264 9.04 30.24 -4.06
CA GLY A 264 8.74 30.52 -2.64
C GLY A 264 8.52 31.98 -2.22
N GLY A 265 8.32 32.90 -3.17
CA GLY A 265 8.11 34.33 -2.87
C GLY A 265 9.42 35.14 -2.77
N GLY A 266 9.33 36.41 -3.18
CA GLY A 266 10.45 37.34 -3.30
C GLY A 266 10.91 37.49 -4.75
N GLU A 267 10.71 38.68 -5.31
CA GLU A 267 11.09 39.05 -6.70
C GLU A 267 12.55 39.52 -6.82
N SER A 268 13.29 39.57 -5.72
CA SER A 268 14.66 40.05 -5.72
C SER A 268 15.58 39.10 -6.50
N GLU A 269 16.30 39.65 -7.47
CA GLU A 269 17.34 38.93 -8.21
C GLU A 269 18.44 38.48 -7.24
N VAL A 270 18.50 37.17 -6.99
CA VAL A 270 19.53 36.58 -6.14
C VAL A 270 20.76 36.30 -6.97
N ARG A 271 21.88 36.92 -6.62
CA ARG A 271 23.21 36.66 -7.23
C ARG A 271 24.15 36.03 -6.21
N CYS A 272 25.06 35.18 -6.69
CA CYS A 272 26.12 34.61 -5.88
C CYS A 272 27.40 34.38 -6.69
N ALA A 273 28.54 34.49 -6.01
CA ALA A 273 29.84 34.29 -6.64
C ALA A 273 30.06 32.82 -7.03
N LEU A 274 30.69 32.61 -8.19
CA LEU A 274 31.24 31.31 -8.56
C LEU A 274 32.45 31.02 -7.65
N GLY A 275 32.44 29.90 -6.94
CA GLY A 275 33.47 29.60 -5.95
C GLY A 275 32.99 28.68 -4.81
N PRO A 276 33.92 28.18 -3.99
CA PRO A 276 33.60 27.31 -2.86
C PRO A 276 32.86 28.03 -1.71
N ALA A 277 32.71 29.37 -1.79
CA ALA A 277 32.07 30.19 -0.76
C ALA A 277 30.54 30.08 -0.76
N THR A 278 29.93 29.59 -1.84
CA THR A 278 28.47 29.36 -1.91
C THR A 278 28.19 27.94 -2.40
N LEU A 279 27.07 27.33 -1.95
CA LEU A 279 26.71 25.99 -2.41
C LEU A 279 26.47 25.94 -3.93
N PRO A 280 25.71 26.87 -4.56
CA PRO A 280 25.55 26.88 -6.01
C PRO A 280 26.88 27.11 -6.74
N GLY A 281 27.71 28.04 -6.27
CA GLY A 281 29.03 28.33 -6.84
C GLY A 281 29.97 27.13 -6.79
N CYS A 282 29.96 26.39 -5.68
CA CYS A 282 30.75 25.18 -5.49
C CYS A 282 30.32 24.08 -6.46
N VAL A 283 29.02 23.79 -6.52
CA VAL A 283 28.45 22.78 -7.44
C VAL A 283 28.73 23.13 -8.90
N ALA A 284 28.63 24.40 -9.28
CA ALA A 284 28.90 24.85 -10.64
C ALA A 284 30.37 24.65 -11.07
N ILE A 285 31.32 24.80 -10.16
CA ILE A 285 32.75 24.54 -10.42
C ILE A 285 33.04 23.05 -10.44
N GLU A 286 32.60 22.32 -9.40
CA GLU A 286 32.97 20.92 -9.21
C GLU A 286 32.20 19.97 -10.14
N LYS A 287 31.07 20.43 -10.70
CA LYS A 287 30.17 19.64 -11.58
C LYS A 287 29.74 18.31 -10.94
N ARG A 288 29.55 18.32 -9.62
CA ARG A 288 29.13 17.17 -8.82
C ARG A 288 27.90 17.51 -8.00
N ILE A 289 27.04 16.51 -7.82
CA ILE A 289 25.88 16.63 -6.95
C ILE A 289 26.36 16.74 -5.50
N LEU A 290 25.91 17.79 -4.81
CA LEU A 290 26.19 18.01 -3.40
C LEU A 290 24.92 17.81 -2.58
N ASN A 291 24.94 16.88 -1.62
CA ASN A 291 23.86 16.65 -0.67
C ASN A 291 24.34 16.98 0.76
N VAL A 292 23.80 18.06 1.32
CA VAL A 292 24.17 18.56 2.66
C VAL A 292 23.11 18.10 3.67
N LYS A 293 23.49 17.19 4.59
CA LYS A 293 22.57 16.63 5.60
C LYS A 293 22.06 17.65 6.62
N THR A 294 22.84 18.69 6.90
CA THR A 294 22.46 19.78 7.83
C THR A 294 23.15 21.07 7.40
N CYS A 295 22.38 22.08 7.03
CA CYS A 295 22.92 23.43 6.82
C CYS A 295 23.17 24.08 8.19
N MET A 296 24.39 23.96 8.72
CA MET A 296 24.83 24.76 9.86
C MET A 296 25.23 26.18 9.41
N THR A 297 25.21 27.12 10.35
CA THR A 297 25.54 28.56 10.26
C THR A 297 26.88 28.92 9.60
N ARG A 298 27.70 27.94 9.20
CA ARG A 298 28.99 28.17 8.52
C ARG A 298 28.84 28.79 7.11
N TRP A 299 27.63 28.78 6.56
CA TRP A 299 27.31 29.40 5.27
C TRP A 299 26.42 30.62 5.51
N SER A 300 27.02 31.74 5.94
CA SER A 300 26.33 33.01 6.25
C SER A 300 25.41 33.49 5.11
N TRP A 301 25.81 33.22 3.85
CA TRP A 301 25.04 33.52 2.64
C TRP A 301 23.64 32.87 2.62
N TRP A 302 23.49 31.66 3.16
CA TRP A 302 22.20 30.93 3.13
C TRP A 302 21.11 31.63 3.96
N ASN A 303 21.49 32.29 5.06
CA ASN A 303 20.56 32.98 5.97
C ASN A 303 20.02 34.30 5.43
N THR A 304 20.71 34.93 4.45
CA THR A 304 20.37 36.26 3.93
C THR A 304 19.51 36.21 2.67
N THR A 305 19.49 35.07 1.97
CA THR A 305 19.03 35.01 0.58
C THR A 305 17.76 34.18 0.37
N LEU A 306 17.46 33.23 1.28
CA LEU A 306 16.34 32.28 1.15
C LEU A 306 15.29 32.43 2.28
N ARG A 307 15.36 33.51 3.07
CA ARG A 307 14.24 33.93 3.93
C ARG A 307 13.18 34.67 3.12
#